data_AF-A0A060BRW5-F1
#
_entry.id   AF-A0A060BRW5-F1
#
_cell.length_a   1.000
_cell.length_b   1.000
_cell.length_c   1.000
_cell.angle_alpha   90.00
_cell.angle_beta   90.00
_cell.angle_gamma   90.00
#
_symmetry.space_group_name_H-M   'P 1'
#
loop_
_entity.id
_entity.type
_entity.pdbx_description
1 polymer ?
#
loop_
_entity_poly.entity_id
_entity_poly.type
_entity_poly.pdbx_seq_one_letter_code
_entity_poly.pdbx_strand_id
1 'polypeptide(L)'
;YATVGNGVTPTVALSKDGETWTRLRGVEALPKPGQWADQRYPGIWAPDVTRAANGKYVMYYSAKLAALDRHCVGIGVADKPTGPFIAQPAPLACPASQGGAIDPAAFRADGKLYVVYKVDGNNIGHGGNCNNGVRPIVATPILLQQLDPRDGLT
;
A
#
# COMPACT_ATOMS: atom_id res chain seq x y z
N TYR A 1 1.25 11.51 0.19
CA TYR A 1 0.87 10.69 -0.98
C TYR A 1 -0.62 10.46 -0.93
N ALA A 2 -1.28 10.06 -2.02
CA ALA A 2 -2.73 9.84 -2.03
C ALA A 2 -3.13 8.63 -2.88
N THR A 3 -4.24 7.99 -2.50
CA THR A 3 -4.95 6.97 -3.28
C THR A 3 -5.21 7.45 -4.70
N VAL A 4 -5.04 6.55 -5.66
CA VAL A 4 -5.26 6.84 -7.06
C VAL A 4 -6.73 6.62 -7.42
N GLY A 5 -7.42 7.69 -7.81
CA GLY A 5 -8.81 7.63 -8.26
C GLY A 5 -8.96 7.22 -9.73
N ASN A 6 -8.19 7.82 -10.65
CA ASN A 6 -8.33 7.66 -12.11
C ASN A 6 -6.99 7.67 -12.88
N GLY A 7 -5.88 7.33 -12.22
CA GLY A 7 -4.54 7.28 -12.82
C GLY A 7 -3.83 5.95 -12.56
N VAL A 8 -2.56 5.84 -12.94
CA VAL A 8 -1.74 4.63 -12.69
C VAL A 8 -0.83 4.81 -11.46
N THR A 9 -0.48 6.06 -11.11
CA THR A 9 0.58 6.36 -10.14
C THR A 9 0.06 7.20 -8.96
N PRO A 10 0.54 6.95 -7.72
CA PRO A 10 0.22 7.77 -6.55
C PRO A 10 0.56 9.24 -6.76
N THR A 11 -0.34 10.13 -6.35
CA THR A 11 -0.09 11.58 -6.39
C THR A 11 0.83 11.98 -5.22
N VAL A 12 1.78 12.87 -5.51
CA VAL A 12 2.69 13.49 -4.53
C VAL A 12 2.38 14.97 -4.41
N ALA A 13 2.37 15.49 -3.19
CA ALA A 13 2.31 16.91 -2.89
C ALA A 13 3.38 17.26 -1.87
N LEU A 14 3.89 18.48 -1.94
CA LEU A 14 4.85 19.02 -0.98
C LEU A 14 4.23 20.20 -0.24
N SER A 15 4.64 20.34 1.00
CA SER A 15 4.34 21.50 1.82
C SER A 15 5.56 21.83 2.67
N LYS A 16 5.75 23.11 2.98
CA LYS A 16 6.78 23.60 3.90
C LYS A 16 6.21 23.92 5.28
N ASP A 17 4.89 24.10 5.37
CA ASP A 17 4.16 24.58 6.56
C ASP A 17 3.15 23.53 7.10
N GLY A 18 2.88 22.46 6.35
CA GLY A 18 1.86 21.47 6.66
C GLY A 18 0.43 21.88 6.27
N GLU A 19 0.22 23.12 5.86
CA GLU A 19 -1.11 23.70 5.58
C GLU A 19 -1.32 23.93 4.08
N THR A 20 -0.34 24.54 3.42
CA THR A 20 -0.39 24.83 1.98
C THR A 20 0.34 23.73 1.21
N TRP A 21 -0.39 23.04 0.34
CA TRP A 21 0.13 21.90 -0.41
C TRP A 21 0.20 22.18 -1.90
N THR A 22 1.39 21.99 -2.48
CA THR A 22 1.59 22.05 -3.93
C THR A 22 1.71 20.64 -4.49
N ARG A 23 0.76 20.25 -5.35
CA ARG A 23 0.81 18.98 -6.08
C ARG A 23 1.98 19.00 -7.06
N LEU A 24 2.83 17.98 -7.00
CA LEU A 24 3.90 17.78 -7.99
C LEU A 24 3.30 17.19 -9.27
N ARG A 25 3.23 18.00 -10.33
CA ARG A 25 2.78 17.56 -11.65
C ARG A 25 3.92 16.84 -12.38
N GLY A 26 3.60 15.78 -13.11
CA GLY A 26 4.58 14.98 -13.87
C GLY A 26 5.49 14.09 -13.01
N VAL A 27 5.25 13.99 -11.71
CA VAL A 27 5.96 13.07 -10.82
C VAL A 27 5.17 11.78 -10.69
N GLU A 28 5.77 10.69 -11.18
CA GLU A 28 5.25 9.34 -11.03
C GLU A 28 5.99 8.65 -9.89
N ALA A 29 5.41 8.68 -8.69
CA ALA A 29 6.07 8.09 -7.53
C ALA A 29 6.26 6.58 -7.70
N LEU A 30 5.25 5.85 -8.18
CA LEU A 30 5.32 4.41 -8.44
C LEU A 30 4.91 4.15 -9.90
N PRO A 31 5.81 4.37 -10.88
CA PRO A 31 5.49 4.26 -12.32
C PRO A 31 4.98 2.87 -12.71
N LYS A 32 5.50 1.84 -12.06
CA LYS A 32 5.11 0.45 -12.25
C LYS A 32 4.89 -0.21 -10.89
N PRO A 33 3.72 -0.80 -10.63
CA PRO A 33 3.55 -1.65 -9.46
C PRO A 33 4.34 -2.95 -9.64
N GLY A 34 4.37 -3.78 -8.59
CA GLY A 34 5.00 -5.09 -8.68
C GLY A 34 4.36 -5.94 -9.79
N GLN A 35 5.12 -6.86 -10.37
CA GLN A 35 4.67 -7.68 -11.51
C GLN A 35 3.46 -8.58 -11.17
N TRP A 36 3.24 -8.84 -9.88
CA TRP A 36 2.08 -9.56 -9.35
C TRP A 36 0.76 -8.76 -9.46
N ALA A 37 0.84 -7.44 -9.60
CA ALA A 37 -0.32 -6.57 -9.69
C ALA A 37 -0.83 -6.42 -11.13
N ASP A 38 -2.12 -6.11 -11.28
CA ASP A 38 -2.71 -5.74 -12.57
C ASP A 38 -1.95 -4.52 -13.14
N GLN A 39 -1.30 -4.69 -14.29
CA GLN A 39 -0.49 -3.64 -14.90
C GLN A 39 -1.31 -2.56 -15.61
N ARG A 40 -2.58 -2.84 -15.92
CA ARG A 40 -3.46 -1.93 -16.66
C ARG A 40 -4.32 -1.11 -15.71
N TYR A 41 -4.88 -1.75 -14.68
CA TYR A 41 -5.75 -1.10 -13.70
C TYR A 41 -5.37 -1.52 -12.27
N PRO A 42 -4.17 -1.19 -11.79
CA PRO A 42 -3.68 -1.71 -10.50
C PRO A 42 -4.48 -1.24 -9.28
N GLY A 43 -5.20 -0.11 -9.35
CA GLY A 43 -5.90 0.44 -8.18
C GLY A 43 -4.93 0.70 -7.02
N ILE A 44 -3.93 1.57 -7.20
CA ILE A 44 -2.96 1.85 -6.14
C ILE A 44 -3.61 2.67 -5.03
N TRP A 45 -3.77 2.07 -3.85
CA TRP A 45 -4.49 2.68 -2.72
C TRP A 45 -3.63 2.80 -1.47
N ALA A 46 -3.96 3.82 -0.66
CA ALA A 46 -3.45 4.07 0.68
C ALA A 46 -1.93 3.88 0.82
N PRO A 47 -1.11 4.59 0.00
CA PRO A 47 0.33 4.48 0.12
C PRO A 47 0.83 5.12 1.42
N ASP A 48 1.66 4.38 2.15
CA ASP A 48 2.43 4.88 3.28
C ASP A 48 3.93 4.82 2.98
N VAL A 49 4.68 5.85 3.39
CA VAL A 49 6.11 5.97 3.05
C VAL A 49 6.93 6.23 4.29
N THR A 50 7.93 5.39 4.52
CA THR A 50 8.89 5.53 5.63
C THR A 50 10.33 5.60 5.11
N ARG A 51 11.23 6.11 5.95
CA ARG A 51 12.68 6.10 5.67
C ARG A 51 13.35 4.95 6.42
N ALA A 52 14.03 4.08 5.69
CA ALA A 52 14.78 2.95 6.24
C ALA A 52 16.16 3.41 6.78
N ALA A 53 16.80 2.60 7.63
CA ALA A 53 18.07 2.98 8.26
C ALA A 53 19.22 3.09 7.24
N ASN A 54 19.15 2.37 6.12
CA ASN A 54 20.07 2.52 4.99
C ASN A 54 19.90 3.83 4.20
N GLY A 55 18.98 4.71 4.62
CA GLY A 55 18.75 6.03 4.03
C GLY A 55 17.75 6.06 2.88
N LYS A 56 17.30 4.90 2.37
CA LYS A 56 16.30 4.79 1.30
C LYS A 56 14.88 5.03 1.81
N TYR A 57 13.98 5.34 0.89
CA TYR A 57 12.55 5.47 1.13
C TYR A 57 11.83 4.19 0.72
N VAL A 58 10.91 3.73 1.56
CA VAL A 58 10.12 2.53 1.34
C VAL A 58 8.65 2.93 1.34
N MET A 59 7.96 2.63 0.23
CA MET A 59 6.52 2.79 0.06
C MET A 59 5.83 1.45 0.26
N TYR A 60 4.88 1.38 1.16
CA TYR A 60 3.90 0.30 1.24
C TYR A 60 2.62 0.78 0.60
N TYR A 61 1.98 -0.05 -0.23
CA TYR A 61 0.79 0.34 -0.98
C TYR A 61 -0.11 -0.86 -1.19
N SER A 62 -1.40 -0.62 -1.40
CA SER A 62 -2.34 -1.66 -1.85
C SER A 62 -2.43 -1.64 -3.36
N ALA A 63 -2.46 -2.80 -4.01
CA ALA A 63 -2.74 -2.93 -5.45
C ALA A 63 -3.49 -4.23 -5.75
N LYS A 64 -4.36 -4.22 -6.77
CA LYS A 64 -5.07 -5.40 -7.25
C LYS A 64 -4.11 -6.42 -7.82
N LEU A 65 -4.27 -7.68 -7.41
CA LEU A 65 -3.64 -8.82 -8.08
C LEU A 65 -4.05 -8.88 -9.56
N ALA A 66 -3.12 -9.30 -10.42
CA ALA A 66 -3.44 -9.51 -11.83
C ALA A 66 -4.46 -10.65 -12.06
N ALA A 67 -4.41 -11.68 -11.21
CA ALA A 67 -5.22 -12.89 -11.38
C ALA A 67 -6.62 -12.81 -10.76
N LEU A 68 -6.83 -11.90 -9.80
CA LEU A 68 -8.04 -11.84 -8.99
C LEU A 68 -8.35 -10.37 -8.64
N ASP A 69 -9.63 -10.01 -8.55
CA ASP A 69 -10.06 -8.67 -8.12
C ASP A 69 -9.90 -8.48 -6.60
N ARG A 70 -8.68 -8.66 -6.10
CA ARG A 70 -8.30 -8.63 -4.68
C ARG A 70 -7.07 -7.75 -4.53
N HIS A 71 -7.11 -6.80 -3.62
CA HIS A 71 -5.93 -6.00 -3.32
C HIS A 71 -4.97 -6.77 -2.41
N CYS A 72 -3.68 -6.58 -2.63
CA CYS A 72 -2.62 -7.06 -1.76
C CYS A 72 -1.66 -5.92 -1.44
N VAL A 73 -0.91 -6.05 -0.34
CA VAL A 73 0.06 -5.05 0.09
C VAL A 73 1.38 -5.31 -0.62
N GLY A 74 1.88 -4.30 -1.32
CA GLY A 74 3.18 -4.26 -1.99
C GLY A 74 4.20 -3.41 -1.27
N ILE A 75 5.46 -3.55 -1.71
CA ILE A 75 6.59 -2.69 -1.31
C ILE A 75 7.20 -2.07 -2.56
N GLY A 76 7.59 -0.80 -2.48
CA GLY A 76 8.47 -0.15 -3.45
C GLY A 76 9.59 0.62 -2.75
N VAL A 77 10.77 0.71 -3.37
CA VAL A 77 11.95 1.35 -2.77
C VAL A 77 12.50 2.45 -3.69
N ALA A 78 12.86 3.60 -3.12
CA ALA A 78 13.41 4.74 -3.84
C ALA A 78 14.57 5.39 -3.09
N ASP A 79 15.45 6.09 -3.80
CA ASP A 79 16.49 6.94 -3.20
C ASP A 79 15.96 8.32 -2.77
N LYS A 80 14.78 8.72 -3.28
CA LYS A 80 14.14 10.00 -3.00
C LYS A 80 12.71 9.77 -2.51
N PRO A 81 12.18 10.65 -1.64
CA PRO A 81 10.79 10.52 -1.19
C PRO A 81 9.82 10.64 -2.38
N THR A 82 10.15 11.44 -3.39
CA THR A 82 9.31 11.61 -4.58
C THR A 82 9.33 10.42 -5.54
N GLY A 83 10.09 9.36 -5.26
CA GLY A 83 10.31 8.26 -6.18
C GLY A 83 11.36 8.56 -7.28
N PRO A 84 11.40 7.77 -8.36
CA PRO A 84 10.52 6.62 -8.60
C PRO A 84 10.81 5.47 -7.63
N PHE A 85 9.76 4.92 -7.03
CA PHE A 85 9.79 3.70 -6.24
C PHE A 85 9.84 2.51 -7.18
N ILE A 86 10.82 1.64 -6.98
CA ILE A 86 10.95 0.37 -7.68
C ILE A 86 10.24 -0.69 -6.85
N ALA A 87 9.15 -1.23 -7.40
CA ALA A 87 8.35 -2.23 -6.72
C ALA A 87 9.07 -3.57 -6.59
N GLN A 88 8.87 -4.23 -5.44
CA GLN A 88 9.31 -5.62 -5.24
C GLN A 88 8.48 -6.58 -6.12
N PRO A 89 9.08 -7.68 -6.61
CA PRO A 89 8.43 -8.60 -7.54
C PRO A 89 7.34 -9.47 -6.90
N ALA A 90 7.28 -9.52 -5.57
CA ALA A 90 6.25 -10.23 -4.80
C ALA A 90 5.51 -9.26 -3.86
N PRO A 91 4.23 -9.52 -3.54
CA PRO A 91 3.53 -8.76 -2.51
C PRO A 91 4.10 -9.09 -1.12
N LEU A 92 4.05 -8.12 -0.22
CA LEU A 92 4.38 -8.30 1.20
C LEU A 92 3.34 -9.16 1.91
N ALA A 93 2.06 -8.89 1.66
CA ALA A 93 0.96 -9.60 2.30
C ALA A 93 -0.21 -9.74 1.34
N CYS A 94 -0.72 -10.97 1.21
CA CYS A 94 -1.75 -11.29 0.22
C CYS A 94 -2.64 -12.47 0.64
N PRO A 95 -3.47 -12.33 1.68
CA PRO A 95 -4.43 -13.36 2.08
C PRO A 95 -5.64 -13.36 1.13
N ALA A 96 -5.41 -13.69 -0.14
CA ALA A 96 -6.40 -13.56 -1.22
C ALA A 96 -7.69 -14.37 -0.98
N SER A 97 -7.58 -15.54 -0.34
CA SER A 97 -8.73 -16.37 0.05
C SER A 97 -9.60 -15.72 1.13
N GLN A 98 -9.09 -14.72 1.85
CA GLN A 98 -9.80 -13.94 2.87
C GLN A 98 -10.20 -12.54 2.37
N GLY A 99 -10.14 -12.30 1.05
CA GLY A 99 -10.51 -11.01 0.44
C GLY A 99 -9.33 -10.09 0.09
N GLY A 100 -8.11 -10.43 0.52
CA GLY A 100 -6.90 -9.66 0.24
C GLY A 100 -6.42 -8.84 1.44
N ALA A 101 -5.52 -7.89 1.20
CA ALA A 101 -4.97 -6.99 2.21
C ALA A 101 -4.90 -5.55 1.67
N ILE A 102 -5.30 -4.59 2.51
CA ILE A 102 -5.31 -3.16 2.19
C ILE A 102 -4.81 -2.29 3.35
N ASP A 103 -4.67 -1.00 3.06
CA ASP A 103 -4.40 0.09 4.01
C ASP A 103 -3.15 -0.13 4.88
N PRO A 104 -1.97 -0.36 4.25
CA PRO A 104 -0.75 -0.52 5.00
C PRO A 104 -0.33 0.79 5.69
N ALA A 105 0.17 0.70 6.92
CA ALA A 105 0.81 1.79 7.62
C ALA A 105 2.05 1.29 8.39
N ALA A 106 3.21 1.89 8.13
CA ALA A 106 4.46 1.51 8.76
C ALA A 106 4.71 2.33 10.02
N PHE A 107 5.20 1.67 11.07
CA PHE A 107 5.53 2.33 12.33
C PHE A 107 6.69 1.62 13.03
N ARG A 108 7.35 2.34 13.94
CA ARG A 108 8.42 1.80 14.78
C ARG A 108 7.93 1.69 16.22
N ALA A 109 8.20 0.56 16.84
CA ALA A 109 7.92 0.31 18.26
C ALA A 109 9.02 -0.60 18.82
N ASP A 110 9.54 -0.27 20.01
CA ASP A 110 10.55 -1.06 20.73
C ASP A 110 11.78 -1.44 19.88
N GLY A 111 12.27 -0.48 19.09
CA GLY A 111 13.42 -0.66 18.20
C GLY A 111 13.15 -1.50 16.95
N LYS A 112 11.92 -2.00 16.77
CA LYS A 112 11.50 -2.80 15.61
C LYS A 112 10.69 -1.96 14.63
N LEU A 113 10.71 -2.37 13.37
CA LEU A 113 9.89 -1.80 12.30
C LEU A 113 8.76 -2.78 11.98
N TYR A 114 7.55 -2.25 11.86
CA TYR A 114 6.36 -3.01 11.52
C TYR A 114 5.61 -2.33 10.39
N VAL A 115 4.85 -3.11 9.64
CA VAL A 115 3.68 -2.61 8.93
C VAL A 115 2.43 -3.23 9.54
N VAL A 116 1.43 -2.39 9.79
CA VAL A 116 0.06 -2.82 10.08
C VAL A 116 -0.74 -2.78 8.80
N TYR A 117 -1.63 -3.75 8.59
CA TYR A 117 -2.57 -3.75 7.47
C TYR A 117 -3.88 -4.44 7.84
N LYS A 118 -4.94 -4.17 7.08
CA LYS A 118 -6.26 -4.79 7.25
C LYS A 118 -6.43 -5.92 6.24
N VAL A 119 -6.93 -7.08 6.68
CA VAL A 119 -7.47 -8.10 5.76
C VAL A 119 -8.78 -7.57 5.17
N ASP A 120 -8.89 -7.58 3.84
CA ASP A 120 -10.02 -7.00 3.12
C ASP A 120 -11.18 -7.99 2.93
N GLY A 121 -11.63 -8.58 4.03
CA GLY A 121 -12.82 -9.45 4.05
C GLY A 121 -14.07 -8.78 3.49
N ASN A 122 -14.12 -7.43 3.49
CA ASN A 122 -15.17 -6.66 2.84
C ASN A 122 -15.33 -6.99 1.34
N ASN A 123 -14.25 -7.33 0.65
CA ASN A 123 -14.25 -7.64 -0.78
C ASN A 123 -14.95 -8.97 -1.11
N ILE A 124 -15.20 -9.81 -0.11
CA ILE A 124 -15.94 -11.07 -0.24
C ILE A 124 -17.17 -11.10 0.68
N GLY A 125 -17.62 -9.95 1.16
CA GLY A 125 -18.81 -9.86 2.01
C GLY A 125 -20.12 -10.06 1.24
N HIS A 126 -21.22 -10.03 1.98
CA HIS A 126 -22.55 -10.36 1.48
C HIS A 126 -23.43 -9.13 1.20
N GLY A 127 -22.81 -7.96 0.98
CA GLY A 127 -23.47 -6.71 0.66
C GLY A 127 -23.74 -5.79 1.86
N GLY A 128 -24.49 -4.71 1.62
CA GLY A 128 -24.74 -3.64 2.60
C GLY A 128 -23.58 -2.66 2.73
N ASN A 129 -23.48 -1.98 3.88
CA ASN A 129 -22.43 -0.99 4.12
C ASN A 129 -21.03 -1.59 3.96
N CYS A 130 -20.18 -0.91 3.17
CA CYS A 130 -18.84 -1.37 2.83
C CYS A 130 -18.81 -2.84 2.34
N ASN A 131 -19.85 -3.28 1.63
CA ASN A 131 -20.05 -4.62 1.11
C ASN A 131 -20.03 -5.77 2.16
N ASN A 132 -20.10 -5.46 3.46
CA ASN A 132 -19.96 -6.46 4.53
C ASN A 132 -20.88 -6.17 5.73
N GLY A 133 -21.98 -5.46 5.52
CA GLY A 133 -22.96 -5.13 6.56
C GLY A 133 -24.09 -6.16 6.70
N VAL A 134 -24.31 -6.97 5.66
CA VAL A 134 -25.31 -8.05 5.65
C VAL A 134 -24.67 -9.34 6.18
N ARG A 135 -25.34 -10.02 7.11
CA ARG A 135 -24.85 -11.27 7.70
C ARG A 135 -24.87 -12.42 6.67
N PRO A 136 -23.94 -13.40 6.76
CA PRO A 136 -22.85 -13.48 7.75
C PRO A 136 -21.73 -12.47 7.47
N ILE A 137 -21.22 -11.81 8.51
CA ILE A 137 -20.15 -10.82 8.36
C ILE A 137 -18.83 -11.55 8.16
N VAL A 138 -18.08 -11.20 7.11
CA VAL A 138 -16.74 -11.74 6.87
C VAL A 138 -15.73 -11.03 7.76
N ALA A 139 -14.81 -11.78 8.36
CA ALA A 139 -13.78 -11.23 9.23
C ALA A 139 -12.81 -10.32 8.48
N THR A 140 -12.51 -9.16 9.07
CA THR A 140 -11.57 -8.16 8.52
C THR A 140 -10.50 -7.80 9.58
N PRO A 141 -9.70 -8.78 10.05
CA PRO A 141 -8.73 -8.53 11.13
C PRO A 141 -7.64 -7.54 10.70
N ILE A 142 -7.05 -6.90 11.70
CA ILE A 142 -5.84 -6.09 11.57
C ILE A 142 -4.65 -6.99 11.91
N LEU A 143 -3.66 -7.02 11.02
CA LEU A 143 -2.47 -7.84 11.15
C LEU A 143 -1.21 -6.98 11.22
N LEU A 144 -0.18 -7.50 11.89
CA LEU A 144 1.13 -6.90 12.03
C LEU A 144 2.18 -7.78 11.35
N GLN A 145 2.97 -7.19 10.46
CA GLN A 145 4.13 -7.82 9.86
C GLN A 145 5.40 -7.08 10.32
N GLN A 146 6.30 -7.80 11.00
CA GLN A 146 7.61 -7.25 11.33
C GLN A 146 8.49 -7.18 10.07
N LEU A 147 9.29 -6.13 9.98
CA LEU A 147 10.20 -5.86 8.86
C LEU A 147 11.63 -5.70 9.38
N ASP A 148 12.63 -5.90 8.52
CA ASP A 148 14.00 -5.56 8.81
C ASP A 148 14.12 -4.02 8.91
N PRO A 149 14.54 -3.46 10.06
CA PRO A 149 14.62 -2.02 10.24
C PRO A 149 15.69 -1.34 9.36
N ARG A 150 16.63 -2.11 8.79
CA ARG A 150 17.73 -1.63 7.94
C ARG A 150 17.23 -1.19 6.57
N ASP A 151 16.35 -1.97 5.95
CA ASP A 151 15.88 -1.75 4.58
C ASP A 151 14.36 -1.64 4.43
N GLY A 152 13.58 -1.94 5.48
CA GLY A 152 12.12 -1.90 5.46
C GLY A 152 11.48 -3.05 4.67
N LEU A 153 12.22 -4.14 4.45
CA LEU A 153 11.74 -5.34 3.77
C LEU A 153 11.48 -6.48 4.78
N THR A 154 11.12 -7.66 4.30
CA THR A 154 10.95 -8.88 5.13
C THR A 154 12.27 -9.61 5.35
#